data_AF-A0A2V5SPE5-F1
#
_entry.id   AF-A0A2V5SPE5-F1
#
_cell.length_a   1.000
_cell.length_b   1.000
_cell.length_c   1.000
_cell.angle_alpha   90.00
_cell.angle_beta   90.00
_cell.angle_gamma   90.00
#
_symmetry.space_group_name_H-M   'P 1'
#
loop_
_entity.id
_entity.type
_entity.pdbx_description
1 polymer ?
#
loop_
_entity_poly.entity_id
_entity_poly.type
_entity_poly.pdbx_seq_one_letter_code
_entity_poly.pdbx_strand_id
1 'polypeptide(L)'
;MSRYEIALSFAGEDRTYVEMVARFLQSHGVSFFYDDYNDVNLWGKDLYAHLVGVYSKAERYVIMFISRHYAEKVWTNHERRAAQSRALTEKGEYILPVRSYLDARRISPEVLASKVLEKLGRPIILSKANALPPPHSPALCGDVAFDYSSHDGRFEFGHGDLAFESRWTRASNRSIYCYNDAPSIRGVAVAPVGADFKALGDVSTLDFTSRTRCPAVGQFVVLQNTKGFFALLRIESIGDMTRGD
;
A
#
# COMPACT_ATOMS: atom_id res chain seq x y z
N MET A 1 14.79 14.79 -24.53
CA MET A 1 15.23 13.60 -23.76
C MET A 1 14.17 13.31 -22.73
N SER A 2 13.43 12.22 -22.92
CA SER A 2 12.67 11.59 -21.84
C SER A 2 13.62 11.27 -20.70
N ARG A 3 13.20 11.53 -19.46
CA ARG A 3 14.05 11.47 -18.26
C ARG A 3 13.75 10.23 -17.41
N TYR A 4 12.74 9.46 -17.78
CA TYR A 4 12.16 8.40 -16.95
C TYR A 4 11.79 7.18 -17.80
N GLU A 5 12.11 6.00 -17.30
CA GLU A 5 11.81 4.72 -17.97
C GLU A 5 10.30 4.47 -18.01
N ILE A 6 9.59 4.83 -16.94
CA ILE A 6 8.12 4.71 -16.84
C ILE A 6 7.46 5.98 -16.28
N ALA A 7 6.14 6.09 -16.39
CA ALA A 7 5.32 7.05 -15.65
C ALA A 7 4.26 6.33 -14.83
N LEU A 8 3.97 6.85 -13.64
CA LEU A 8 2.93 6.38 -12.73
C LEU A 8 1.83 7.44 -12.67
N SER A 9 0.66 7.15 -13.25
CA SER A 9 -0.49 8.05 -13.29
C SER A 9 -1.61 7.53 -12.42
N PHE A 10 -2.05 8.33 -11.45
CA PHE A 10 -2.94 7.91 -10.36
C PHE A 10 -3.72 9.10 -9.78
N ALA A 11 -4.82 8.82 -9.08
CA ALA A 11 -5.53 9.84 -8.31
C ALA A 11 -4.79 10.12 -7.00
N GLY A 12 -4.78 11.37 -6.54
CA GLY A 12 -4.07 11.75 -5.31
C GLY A 12 -4.42 10.87 -4.09
N GLU A 13 -5.64 10.34 -4.03
CA GLU A 13 -6.13 9.43 -3.00
C GLU A 13 -5.41 8.07 -2.95
N ASP A 14 -4.83 7.63 -4.07
CA ASP A 14 -4.11 6.36 -4.20
C ASP A 14 -2.61 6.51 -3.91
N ARG A 15 -2.13 7.71 -3.57
CA ARG A 15 -0.71 8.05 -3.42
C ARG A 15 0.06 7.05 -2.57
N THR A 16 -0.45 6.68 -1.39
CA THR A 16 0.31 5.82 -0.47
C THR A 16 0.63 4.46 -1.09
N TYR A 17 -0.34 3.84 -1.77
CA TYR A 17 -0.11 2.57 -2.46
C TYR A 17 0.90 2.73 -3.62
N VAL A 18 0.74 3.78 -4.43
CA VAL A 18 1.62 4.05 -5.57
C VAL A 18 3.06 4.35 -5.14
N GLU A 19 3.25 5.09 -4.04
CA GLU A 19 4.57 5.38 -3.47
C GLU A 19 5.30 4.11 -3.03
N MET A 20 4.59 3.09 -2.55
CA MET A 20 5.21 1.82 -2.19
C MET A 20 5.66 1.02 -3.40
N VAL A 21 4.80 0.94 -4.42
CA VAL A 21 5.17 0.34 -5.72
C VAL A 21 6.42 1.04 -6.26
N ALA A 22 6.42 2.37 -6.22
CA ALA A 22 7.52 3.19 -6.68
C ALA A 22 8.81 2.99 -5.88
N ARG A 23 8.75 2.91 -4.55
CA ARG A 23 9.92 2.59 -3.71
C ARG A 23 10.53 1.24 -4.08
N PHE A 24 9.69 0.24 -4.30
CA PHE A 24 10.14 -1.08 -4.72
C PHE A 24 10.77 -1.06 -6.13
N LEU A 25 10.15 -0.35 -7.08
CA LEU A 25 10.73 -0.16 -8.41
C LEU A 25 12.07 0.61 -8.35
N GLN A 26 12.16 1.61 -7.49
CA GLN A 26 13.37 2.40 -7.28
C GLN A 26 14.53 1.56 -6.73
N SER A 27 14.26 0.67 -5.76
CA SER A 27 15.29 -0.22 -5.21
C SER A 27 15.83 -1.22 -6.24
N HIS A 28 15.12 -1.41 -7.35
CA HIS A 28 15.52 -2.23 -8.52
C HIS A 28 15.98 -1.37 -9.72
N GLY A 29 16.35 -0.11 -9.46
CA GLY A 29 16.97 0.78 -10.44
C GLY A 29 16.05 1.27 -11.55
N VAL A 30 14.73 1.28 -11.32
CA VAL A 30 13.76 1.84 -12.28
C VAL A 30 13.60 3.34 -12.03
N SER A 31 13.70 4.15 -13.09
CA SER A 31 13.41 5.58 -13.03
C SER A 31 11.96 5.84 -13.45
N PHE A 32 11.26 6.70 -12.71
CA PHE A 32 9.84 6.96 -12.96
C PHE A 32 9.43 8.42 -12.75
N PHE A 33 8.41 8.84 -13.48
CA PHE A 33 7.70 10.10 -13.32
C PHE A 33 6.39 9.90 -12.56
N TYR A 34 6.09 10.75 -11.58
CA TYR A 34 4.77 10.79 -10.94
C TYR A 34 3.84 11.78 -11.64
N ASP A 35 2.64 11.32 -11.92
CA ASP A 35 1.51 12.12 -12.37
C ASP A 35 0.36 11.99 -11.37
N ASP A 36 0.36 12.87 -10.36
CA ASP A 36 -0.62 12.88 -9.28
C ASP A 36 -1.81 13.79 -9.62
N TYR A 37 -2.96 13.17 -9.94
CA TYR A 37 -4.20 13.92 -10.18
C TYR A 37 -4.75 14.48 -8.85
N ASN A 38 -4.41 15.73 -8.54
CA ASN A 38 -5.01 16.55 -7.47
C ASN A 38 -5.97 17.60 -8.07
N ASP A 39 -7.08 17.90 -7.40
CA ASP A 39 -8.15 18.80 -7.90
C ASP A 39 -7.63 20.19 -8.31
N VAL A 40 -6.59 20.69 -7.65
CA VAL A 40 -5.95 21.98 -7.96
C VAL A 40 -5.26 21.98 -9.32
N ASN A 41 -4.71 20.84 -9.75
CA ASN A 41 -3.95 20.73 -11.01
C ASN A 41 -4.85 20.54 -12.25
N LEU A 42 -6.13 20.21 -12.05
CA LEU A 42 -7.09 19.83 -13.09
C LEU A 42 -8.01 20.98 -13.53
N TRP A 43 -8.08 22.06 -12.76
CA TRP A 43 -8.93 23.19 -13.10
C TRP A 43 -8.43 23.86 -14.38
N GLY A 44 -9.17 23.70 -15.48
CA GLY A 44 -8.94 24.39 -16.75
C GLY A 44 -8.02 23.69 -17.76
N LYS A 45 -7.54 22.46 -17.50
CA LYS A 45 -6.72 21.70 -18.46
C LYS A 45 -7.56 20.72 -19.29
N ASP A 46 -7.24 20.61 -20.58
CA ASP A 46 -7.72 19.51 -21.42
C ASP A 46 -7.04 18.20 -21.00
N LEU A 47 -7.85 17.25 -20.53
CA LEU A 47 -7.41 15.95 -20.06
C LEU A 47 -6.62 15.16 -21.11
N TYR A 48 -7.00 15.27 -22.38
CA TYR A 48 -6.26 14.57 -23.45
C TYR A 48 -4.87 15.17 -23.62
N ALA A 49 -4.76 16.51 -23.59
CA ALA A 49 -3.48 17.20 -23.64
C ALA A 49 -2.59 16.86 -22.44
N HIS A 50 -3.17 16.70 -21.24
CA HIS A 50 -2.44 16.28 -20.05
C HIS A 50 -1.91 14.84 -20.19
N LEU A 51 -2.76 13.88 -20.57
CA LEU A 51 -2.34 12.49 -20.80
C LEU A 51 -1.28 12.39 -21.89
N VAL A 52 -1.41 13.13 -22.99
CA VAL A 52 -0.36 13.25 -24.02
C VAL A 52 0.94 13.80 -23.42
N GLY A 53 0.85 14.80 -22.53
CA GLY A 53 1.99 15.31 -21.77
C GLY A 53 2.67 14.23 -20.92
N VAL A 54 1.90 13.43 -20.18
CA VAL A 54 2.43 12.32 -19.37
C VAL A 54 3.05 11.23 -20.25
N TYR A 55 2.42 10.89 -21.36
CA TYR A 55 2.93 9.92 -22.33
C TYR A 55 4.24 10.39 -22.99
N SER A 56 4.50 11.70 -23.02
CA SER A 56 5.79 12.21 -23.50
C SER A 56 6.92 12.07 -22.48
N LYS A 57 6.61 11.79 -21.20
CA LYS A 57 7.60 11.71 -20.11
C LYS A 57 8.22 10.33 -19.96
N ALA A 58 7.49 9.28 -20.30
CA ALA A 58 7.92 7.89 -20.14
C ALA A 58 8.49 7.31 -21.44
N GLU A 59 9.59 6.57 -21.33
CA GLU A 59 10.21 5.92 -22.49
C GLU A 59 9.52 4.62 -22.88
N ARG A 60 9.13 3.82 -21.89
CA ARG A 60 8.69 2.44 -22.12
C ARG A 60 7.22 2.25 -21.83
N TYR A 61 6.78 2.64 -20.64
CA TYR A 61 5.42 2.37 -20.20
C TYR A 61 4.83 3.49 -19.35
N VAL A 62 3.52 3.66 -19.47
CA VAL A 62 2.71 4.47 -18.55
C VAL A 62 1.81 3.53 -17.76
N ILE A 63 2.03 3.47 -16.46
CA ILE A 63 1.25 2.65 -15.52
C ILE A 63 0.12 3.50 -15.00
N MET A 64 -1.11 3.12 -15.35
CA MET A 64 -2.31 3.90 -15.03
C MET A 64 -3.11 3.21 -13.92
N PHE A 65 -3.13 3.80 -12.73
CA PHE A 65 -3.87 3.28 -11.57
C PHE A 65 -5.33 3.75 -11.65
N ILE A 66 -6.18 2.88 -12.19
CA ILE A 66 -7.59 3.15 -12.43
C ILE A 66 -8.39 2.80 -11.16
N SER A 67 -8.47 3.73 -10.22
CA SER A 67 -9.36 3.67 -9.06
C SER A 67 -10.72 4.30 -9.34
N ARG A 68 -11.63 4.22 -8.35
CA ARG A 68 -12.90 4.96 -8.38
C ARG A 68 -12.65 6.46 -8.45
N HIS A 69 -11.72 6.98 -7.64
CA HIS A 69 -11.35 8.39 -7.63
C HIS A 69 -10.73 8.83 -8.96
N TYR A 70 -9.86 7.99 -9.54
CA TYR A 70 -9.31 8.25 -10.87
C TYR A 70 -10.41 8.29 -11.92
N ALA A 71 -11.31 7.30 -11.95
CA ALA A 71 -12.43 7.27 -12.87
C ALA A 71 -13.38 8.47 -12.71
N GLU A 72 -13.69 8.87 -11.48
CA GLU A 72 -14.55 10.02 -11.19
C GLU A 72 -13.91 11.34 -11.65
N LYS A 73 -12.60 11.51 -11.49
CA LYS A 73 -11.88 12.74 -11.91
C LYS A 73 -11.57 12.76 -13.41
N VAL A 74 -11.26 11.61 -13.98
CA VAL A 74 -10.74 11.47 -15.36
C VAL A 74 -11.87 11.16 -16.36
N TRP A 75 -12.94 10.46 -15.97
CA TRP A 75 -13.98 9.99 -16.89
C TRP A 75 -15.36 10.64 -16.68
N THR A 76 -15.39 11.90 -16.23
CA THR A 76 -16.62 12.67 -15.94
C THR A 76 -17.63 12.78 -17.09
N ASN A 77 -17.22 12.55 -18.36
CA ASN A 77 -18.11 12.71 -19.52
C ASN A 77 -18.26 11.40 -20.30
N HIS A 78 -19.49 10.88 -20.42
CA HIS A 78 -19.78 9.56 -21.01
C HIS A 78 -19.29 9.42 -22.47
N GLU A 79 -19.30 10.49 -23.26
CA GLU A 79 -18.75 10.50 -24.63
C GLU A 79 -17.21 10.39 -24.66
N ARG A 80 -16.52 11.08 -23.75
CA ARG A 80 -15.05 10.96 -23.61
C ARG A 80 -14.62 9.56 -23.19
N ARG A 81 -15.42 8.87 -22.39
CA ARG A 81 -15.12 7.52 -21.90
C ARG A 81 -14.95 6.52 -23.05
N ALA A 82 -15.79 6.59 -24.08
CA ALA A 82 -15.71 5.70 -25.24
C ALA A 82 -14.49 6.00 -26.13
N ALA A 83 -14.24 7.29 -26.41
CA ALA A 83 -13.10 7.72 -27.22
C ALA A 83 -11.75 7.41 -26.52
N GLN A 84 -11.66 7.66 -25.22
CA GLN A 84 -10.46 7.35 -24.42
C GLN A 84 -10.25 5.85 -24.29
N SER A 85 -11.30 5.04 -24.11
CA SER A 85 -11.17 3.58 -24.09
C SER A 85 -10.60 3.04 -25.39
N ARG A 86 -10.97 3.62 -26.55
CA ARG A 86 -10.37 3.26 -27.85
C ARG A 86 -8.91 3.67 -27.97
N ALA A 87 -8.57 4.92 -27.65
CA ALA A 87 -7.19 5.41 -27.70
C ALA A 87 -6.23 4.63 -26.76
N LEU A 88 -6.73 4.22 -25.60
CA LEU A 88 -6.00 3.35 -24.66
C LEU A 88 -5.76 1.94 -25.25
N THR A 89 -6.71 1.42 -26.02
CA THR A 89 -6.61 0.11 -26.67
C THR A 89 -5.65 0.14 -27.86
N GLU A 90 -5.64 1.24 -28.63
CA GLU A 90 -4.72 1.44 -29.77
C GLU A 90 -3.25 1.57 -29.36
N LYS A 91 -2.97 2.08 -28.15
CA LYS A 91 -1.63 2.12 -27.54
C LYS A 91 -1.38 0.98 -26.54
N GLY A 92 -2.12 -0.13 -26.67
CA GLY A 92 -2.29 -1.15 -25.62
C GLY A 92 -1.02 -1.77 -25.03
N GLU A 93 0.11 -1.75 -25.73
CA GLU A 93 1.39 -2.24 -25.18
C GLU A 93 2.15 -1.17 -24.36
N TYR A 94 1.92 0.11 -24.63
CA TYR A 94 2.59 1.23 -23.96
C TYR A 94 1.90 1.62 -22.64
N ILE A 95 0.62 1.29 -22.48
CA ILE A 95 -0.17 1.63 -21.29
C ILE A 95 -0.48 0.35 -20.50
N LEU A 96 -0.07 0.33 -19.23
CA LEU A 96 -0.30 -0.78 -18.31
C LEU A 96 -1.39 -0.40 -17.30
N PRO A 97 -2.67 -0.72 -17.54
CA PRO A 97 -3.75 -0.37 -16.63
C PRO A 97 -3.72 -1.26 -15.38
N VAL A 98 -3.68 -0.63 -14.21
CA VAL A 98 -3.83 -1.26 -12.89
C VAL A 98 -5.24 -0.95 -12.41
N ARG A 99 -6.18 -1.89 -12.56
CA ARG A 99 -7.56 -1.69 -12.11
C ARG A 99 -7.66 -1.90 -10.59
N SER A 100 -7.94 -0.81 -9.88
CA SER A 100 -8.13 -0.78 -8.42
C SER A 100 -9.55 -1.17 -7.97
N TYR A 101 -10.45 -1.48 -8.91
CA TYR A 101 -11.86 -1.79 -8.58
C TYR A 101 -12.07 -3.08 -7.75
N LEU A 102 -11.16 -4.06 -7.80
CA LEU A 102 -11.28 -5.31 -7.03
C LEU A 102 -9.95 -5.91 -6.51
N ASP A 103 -8.78 -5.49 -7.05
CA ASP A 103 -7.53 -6.23 -6.83
C ASP A 103 -6.32 -5.42 -6.32
N ALA A 104 -6.28 -4.09 -6.43
CA ALA A 104 -5.12 -3.33 -5.91
C ALA A 104 -4.98 -3.39 -4.38
N ARG A 105 -6.07 -3.71 -3.65
CA ARG A 105 -6.03 -4.07 -2.22
C ARG A 105 -5.67 -5.54 -1.95
N ARG A 106 -5.72 -6.41 -2.96
CA ARG A 106 -5.36 -7.83 -2.86
C ARG A 106 -3.94 -8.13 -3.36
N ILE A 107 -3.45 -7.32 -4.29
CA ILE A 107 -2.11 -7.40 -4.85
C ILE A 107 -1.22 -6.46 -4.06
N SER A 108 -0.28 -7.01 -3.31
CA SER A 108 0.70 -6.21 -2.57
C SER A 108 1.53 -5.34 -3.53
N PRO A 109 2.04 -4.18 -3.10
CA PRO A 109 2.87 -3.33 -3.95
C PRO A 109 4.06 -4.04 -4.56
N GLU A 110 4.65 -5.02 -3.85
CA GLU A 110 5.77 -5.84 -4.33
C GLU A 110 5.36 -6.73 -5.49
N VAL A 111 4.17 -7.35 -5.43
CA VAL A 111 3.64 -8.18 -6.52
C VAL A 111 3.31 -7.34 -7.75
N LEU A 112 2.76 -6.15 -7.54
CA LEU A 112 2.54 -5.25 -8.67
C LEU A 112 3.87 -4.78 -9.27
N ALA A 113 4.82 -4.37 -8.43
CA ALA A 113 6.14 -3.95 -8.86
C ALA A 113 6.90 -5.08 -9.58
N SER A 114 6.77 -6.34 -9.15
CA SER A 114 7.41 -7.48 -9.83
C SER A 114 6.84 -7.68 -11.24
N LYS A 115 5.53 -7.53 -11.43
CA LYS A 115 4.89 -7.60 -12.76
C LYS A 115 5.38 -6.48 -13.68
N VAL A 116 5.59 -5.30 -13.12
CA VAL A 116 6.17 -4.15 -13.84
C VAL A 116 7.63 -4.43 -14.22
N LEU A 117 8.43 -4.95 -13.29
CA LEU A 117 9.82 -5.33 -13.55
C LEU A 117 9.92 -6.41 -14.62
N GLU A 118 9.02 -7.39 -14.63
CA GLU A 118 8.91 -8.39 -15.69
C GLU A 118 8.66 -7.74 -17.05
N LYS A 119 7.72 -6.78 -17.14
CA LYS A 119 7.49 -5.99 -18.36
C LYS A 119 8.68 -5.15 -18.80
N LEU A 120 9.52 -4.73 -17.85
CA LEU A 120 10.78 -4.03 -18.10
C LEU A 120 11.93 -4.98 -18.49
N GLY A 121 11.73 -6.31 -18.47
CA GLY A 121 12.77 -7.29 -18.74
C GLY A 121 13.75 -7.51 -17.58
N ARG A 122 13.31 -7.19 -16.34
CA ARG A 122 14.08 -7.33 -15.09
C ARG A 122 13.37 -8.28 -14.12
N PRO A 123 13.05 -9.53 -14.51
CA PRO A 123 12.27 -10.42 -13.66
C PRO A 123 12.99 -10.65 -12.33
N ILE A 124 12.22 -10.61 -11.24
CA ILE A 124 12.68 -10.94 -9.90
C ILE A 124 11.90 -12.14 -9.38
N ILE A 125 12.53 -12.95 -8.54
CA ILE A 125 11.84 -14.03 -7.83
C ILE A 125 11.26 -13.45 -6.55
N LEU A 126 9.95 -13.22 -6.52
CA LEU A 126 9.24 -12.98 -5.27
C LEU A 126 9.17 -14.27 -4.46
N SER A 127 9.33 -14.18 -3.14
CA SER A 127 9.01 -15.31 -2.26
C SER A 127 7.52 -15.62 -2.35
N LYS A 128 7.13 -16.90 -2.27
CA LYS A 128 5.72 -17.34 -2.31
C LYS A 128 4.86 -16.63 -1.25
N ALA A 129 5.45 -16.26 -0.12
CA ALA A 129 4.80 -15.50 0.96
C ALA A 129 4.38 -14.08 0.54
N ASN A 130 5.09 -13.44 -0.40
CA ASN A 130 4.72 -12.12 -0.90
C ASN A 130 3.60 -12.14 -1.93
N ALA A 131 3.39 -13.27 -2.63
CA ALA A 131 2.40 -13.38 -3.69
C ALA A 131 0.96 -13.68 -3.21
N LEU A 132 0.76 -14.03 -1.95
CA LEU A 132 -0.54 -14.41 -1.39
C LEU A 132 -1.13 -13.28 -0.51
N PRO A 133 -2.47 -13.10 -0.53
CA PRO A 133 -3.12 -12.18 0.40
C PRO A 133 -2.84 -12.61 1.84
N PRO A 134 -2.63 -11.66 2.77
CA PRO A 134 -2.47 -12.01 4.16
C PRO A 134 -3.74 -12.66 4.72
N PRO A 135 -3.62 -13.48 5.77
CA PRO A 135 -4.76 -13.83 6.60
C PRO A 135 -5.49 -12.56 7.07
N HIS A 136 -6.82 -12.59 7.10
CA HIS A 136 -7.64 -11.43 7.43
C HIS A 136 -8.80 -11.74 8.38
N SER A 137 -9.19 -10.76 9.19
CA SER A 137 -10.40 -10.81 10.02
C SER A 137 -11.18 -9.49 9.90
N PRO A 138 -12.45 -9.50 9.44
CA PRO A 138 -13.22 -8.26 9.30
C PRO A 138 -13.65 -7.66 10.64
N ALA A 139 -13.41 -8.33 11.77
CA ALA A 139 -13.82 -7.87 13.08
C ALA A 139 -13.06 -6.59 13.50
N LEU A 140 -13.77 -5.65 14.12
CA LEU A 140 -13.17 -4.42 14.66
C LEU A 140 -12.61 -4.61 16.08
N CYS A 141 -12.97 -5.71 16.74
CA CYS A 141 -12.49 -6.09 18.06
C CYS A 141 -12.51 -7.61 18.23
N GLY A 142 -11.74 -8.10 19.18
CA GLY A 142 -11.62 -9.51 19.52
C GLY A 142 -10.17 -9.98 19.52
N ASP A 143 -10.00 -11.27 19.75
CA ASP A 143 -8.69 -11.92 19.80
C ASP A 143 -8.39 -12.62 18.49
N VAL A 144 -7.12 -12.59 18.07
CA VAL A 144 -6.67 -13.31 16.89
C VAL A 144 -5.31 -13.96 17.12
N ALA A 145 -5.17 -15.18 16.60
CA ALA A 145 -3.93 -15.91 16.55
C ALA A 145 -3.58 -16.19 15.08
N PHE A 146 -2.34 -15.91 14.69
CA PHE A 146 -1.83 -16.17 13.34
C PHE A 146 -0.33 -16.46 13.39
N ASP A 147 0.16 -17.19 12.38
CA ASP A 147 1.59 -17.46 12.22
C ASP A 147 2.29 -16.28 11.53
N TYR A 148 3.04 -15.49 12.32
CA TYR A 148 3.81 -14.35 11.83
C TYR A 148 5.06 -14.76 11.02
N SER A 149 5.41 -16.04 10.96
CA SER A 149 6.48 -16.54 10.07
C SER A 149 5.98 -16.77 8.64
N SER A 150 4.67 -16.79 8.44
CA SER A 150 4.01 -16.94 7.15
C SER A 150 3.53 -15.59 6.59
N HIS A 151 3.25 -15.52 5.29
CA HIS A 151 2.74 -14.31 4.60
C HIS A 151 3.57 -13.04 4.87
N ASP A 152 4.88 -13.20 5.09
CA ASP A 152 5.80 -12.10 5.42
C ASP A 152 5.39 -11.34 6.70
N GLY A 153 4.76 -12.05 7.63
CA GLY A 153 4.26 -11.53 8.89
C GLY A 153 3.08 -10.58 8.77
N ARG A 154 2.43 -10.52 7.60
CA ARG A 154 1.29 -9.64 7.34
C ARG A 154 -0.01 -10.25 7.88
N PHE A 155 -0.83 -9.42 8.51
CA PHE A 155 -2.18 -9.76 8.97
C PHE A 155 -3.12 -8.57 8.82
N GLU A 156 -4.25 -8.76 8.15
CA GLU A 156 -5.24 -7.70 7.91
C GLU A 156 -6.42 -7.81 8.89
N PHE A 157 -6.90 -6.67 9.39
CA PHE A 157 -8.11 -6.65 10.21
C PHE A 157 -8.95 -5.39 10.00
N GLY A 158 -10.23 -5.50 10.39
CA GLY A 158 -11.24 -4.48 10.17
C GLY A 158 -11.76 -4.45 8.73
N HIS A 159 -12.48 -3.39 8.39
CA HIS A 159 -13.09 -3.25 7.07
C HIS A 159 -13.29 -1.78 6.67
N GLY A 160 -13.39 -1.52 5.36
CA GLY A 160 -13.64 -0.17 4.84
C GLY A 160 -12.53 0.80 5.24
N ASP A 161 -12.90 1.97 5.76
CA ASP A 161 -11.93 2.97 6.25
C ASP A 161 -11.28 2.58 7.58
N LEU A 162 -11.81 1.56 8.27
CA LEU A 162 -11.28 0.99 9.51
C LEU A 162 -10.44 -0.28 9.24
N ALA A 163 -9.96 -0.46 8.01
CA ALA A 163 -9.07 -1.56 7.67
C ALA A 163 -7.60 -1.22 8.01
N PHE A 164 -6.88 -2.22 8.50
CA PHE A 164 -5.46 -2.14 8.88
C PHE A 164 -4.74 -3.40 8.40
N GLU A 165 -3.56 -3.25 7.82
CA GLU A 165 -2.65 -4.36 7.54
C GLU A 165 -1.43 -4.23 8.46
N SER A 166 -1.34 -5.09 9.47
CA SER A 166 -0.20 -5.14 10.37
C SER A 166 0.91 -6.03 9.80
N ARG A 167 2.17 -5.72 10.10
CA ARG A 167 3.34 -6.52 9.69
C ARG A 167 4.24 -6.79 10.88
N TRP A 168 4.59 -8.05 11.09
CA TRP A 168 5.31 -8.51 12.26
C TRP A 168 6.54 -9.35 11.93
N THR A 169 7.61 -9.25 12.71
CA THR A 169 8.75 -10.18 12.60
C THR A 169 9.27 -10.56 13.98
N ARG A 170 9.97 -11.69 14.04
CA ARG A 170 10.56 -12.23 15.26
C ARG A 170 11.51 -11.20 15.90
N ALA A 171 11.36 -10.98 17.21
CA ALA A 171 12.38 -10.33 18.03
C ALA A 171 12.89 -11.29 19.13
N SER A 172 12.00 -11.75 20.01
CA SER A 172 12.29 -12.74 21.06
C SER A 172 11.05 -13.57 21.43
N ASN A 173 11.08 -14.37 22.51
CA ASN A 173 9.87 -14.97 23.08
C ASN A 173 9.02 -13.98 23.91
N ARG A 174 9.54 -12.78 24.17
CA ARG A 174 8.87 -11.77 25.00
C ARG A 174 8.57 -10.50 24.25
N SER A 175 9.00 -10.38 23.00
CA SER A 175 8.83 -9.21 22.16
C SER A 175 8.75 -9.58 20.69
N ILE A 176 8.10 -8.74 19.91
CA ILE A 176 7.90 -8.90 18.47
C ILE A 176 8.09 -7.55 17.80
N TYR A 177 8.69 -7.50 16.61
CA TYR A 177 8.78 -6.26 15.85
C TYR A 177 7.47 -6.01 15.10
N CYS A 178 7.01 -4.76 15.09
CA CYS A 178 5.87 -4.27 14.30
C CYS A 178 6.34 -3.13 13.39
N TYR A 179 5.93 -3.16 12.13
CA TYR A 179 6.40 -2.24 11.09
C TYR A 179 5.24 -1.39 10.54
N ASN A 180 5.54 -0.15 10.15
CA ASN A 180 4.61 0.70 9.39
C ASN A 180 4.78 0.55 7.87
N ASP A 181 5.43 -0.53 7.41
CA ASP A 181 5.75 -0.73 6.00
C ASP A 181 4.52 -1.04 5.15
N ALA A 182 3.40 -1.43 5.76
CA ALA A 182 2.18 -1.78 5.04
C ALA A 182 1.49 -0.54 4.44
N PRO A 183 0.88 -0.62 3.24
CA PRO A 183 0.32 0.56 2.54
C PRO A 183 -0.83 1.23 3.24
N SER A 184 -1.59 0.45 4.01
CA SER A 184 -2.70 0.96 4.80
C SER A 184 -2.22 1.63 6.09
N ILE A 185 -0.95 1.52 6.48
CA ILE A 185 -0.42 2.01 7.75
C ILE A 185 0.41 3.28 7.54
N ARG A 186 0.03 4.35 8.25
CA ARG A 186 0.76 5.61 8.32
C ARG A 186 1.85 5.58 9.39
N GLY A 187 1.59 4.93 10.52
CA GLY A 187 2.50 4.94 11.65
C GLY A 187 2.26 3.81 12.63
N VAL A 188 3.32 3.46 13.36
CA VAL A 188 3.29 2.50 14.47
C VAL A 188 3.89 3.14 15.73
N ALA A 189 3.20 2.99 16.86
CA ALA A 189 3.66 3.40 18.17
C ALA A 189 3.46 2.28 19.21
N VAL A 190 4.08 2.43 20.37
CA VAL A 190 3.90 1.52 21.51
C VAL A 190 3.45 2.35 22.69
N ALA A 191 2.42 1.87 23.36
CA ALA A 191 1.94 2.46 24.60
C ALA A 191 2.99 2.30 25.73
N PRO A 192 2.97 3.19 26.73
CA PRO A 192 3.74 3.00 27.96
C PRO A 192 3.51 1.61 28.59
N VAL A 193 4.55 1.06 29.22
CA VAL A 193 4.47 -0.21 29.94
C VAL A 193 3.39 -0.11 31.03
N GLY A 194 2.51 -1.11 31.12
CA GLY A 194 1.43 -1.15 32.12
C GLY A 194 0.24 -0.26 31.81
N ALA A 195 0.16 0.33 30.61
CA ALA A 195 -1.02 1.06 30.18
C ALA A 195 -2.27 0.16 30.20
N ASP A 196 -3.39 0.72 30.69
CA ASP A 196 -4.72 0.09 30.62
C ASP A 196 -5.47 0.64 29.40
N PHE A 197 -6.28 -0.21 28.76
CA PHE A 197 -7.13 0.15 27.62
C PHE A 197 -7.96 1.41 27.90
N LYS A 198 -8.51 1.52 29.12
CA LYS A 198 -9.37 2.64 29.52
C LYS A 198 -8.58 3.91 29.87
N ALA A 199 -7.29 3.78 30.16
CA ALA A 199 -6.44 4.88 30.63
C ALA A 199 -5.54 5.46 29.54
N LEU A 200 -5.55 4.89 28.33
CA LEU A 200 -4.65 5.25 27.23
C LEU A 200 -4.84 6.66 26.66
N GLY A 201 -5.90 7.37 27.07
CA GLY A 201 -6.11 8.77 26.71
C GLY A 201 -6.09 8.98 25.19
N ASP A 202 -5.51 10.11 24.76
CA ASP A 202 -5.33 10.42 23.34
C ASP A 202 -4.06 9.75 22.78
N VAL A 203 -4.26 8.62 22.10
CA VAL A 203 -3.19 7.83 21.48
C VAL A 203 -2.51 8.52 20.30
N SER A 204 -3.08 9.60 19.75
CA SER A 204 -2.47 10.35 18.65
C SER A 204 -1.19 11.09 19.07
N THR A 205 -0.99 11.28 20.37
CA THR A 205 0.16 11.96 20.97
C THR A 205 1.40 11.07 21.10
N LEU A 206 1.27 9.77 20.82
CA LEU A 206 2.38 8.82 20.91
C LEU A 206 3.42 9.04 19.81
N ASP A 207 4.61 8.48 20.01
CA ASP A 207 5.70 8.60 19.04
C ASP A 207 5.54 7.63 17.85
N PHE A 208 5.08 8.16 16.72
CA PHE A 208 4.95 7.45 15.43
C PHE A 208 6.12 7.68 14.46
N THR A 209 7.22 8.28 14.91
CA THR A 209 8.33 8.67 14.03
C THR A 209 9.18 7.50 13.53
N SER A 210 9.17 6.38 14.25
CA SER A 210 9.92 5.18 13.86
C SER A 210 9.17 4.34 12.85
N ARG A 211 9.91 3.83 11.86
CA ARG A 211 9.44 2.79 10.93
C ARG A 211 9.06 1.48 11.64
N THR A 212 9.68 1.22 12.79
CA THR A 212 9.55 -0.05 13.49
C THR A 212 9.47 0.16 14.99
N ARG A 213 8.66 -0.67 15.66
CA ARG A 213 8.59 -0.75 17.13
C ARG A 213 8.72 -2.20 17.59
N CYS A 214 9.11 -2.40 18.84
CA CYS A 214 9.32 -3.72 19.44
C CYS A 214 8.54 -3.84 20.76
N PRO A 215 7.20 -3.96 20.71
CA PRO A 215 6.38 -4.23 21.90
C PRO A 215 6.77 -5.55 22.58
N ALA A 216 6.68 -5.56 23.91
CA ALA A 216 6.73 -6.77 24.70
C ALA A 216 5.32 -7.39 24.89
N VAL A 217 5.28 -8.67 25.27
CA VAL A 217 4.04 -9.34 25.71
C VAL A 217 3.39 -8.52 26.85
N GLY A 218 2.09 -8.29 26.72
CA GLY A 218 1.26 -7.48 27.60
C GLY A 218 1.16 -6.00 27.21
N GLN A 219 2.03 -5.48 26.33
CA GLN A 219 1.97 -4.10 25.87
C GLN A 219 0.99 -3.89 24.70
N PHE A 220 0.57 -2.64 24.54
CA PHE A 220 -0.24 -2.21 23.40
C PHE A 220 0.62 -1.60 22.29
N VAL A 221 0.35 -2.03 21.06
CA VAL A 221 0.77 -1.36 19.83
C VAL A 221 -0.38 -0.50 19.35
N VAL A 222 -0.05 0.70 18.88
CA VAL A 222 -1.00 1.60 18.25
C VAL A 222 -0.63 1.72 16.78
N LEU A 223 -1.57 1.39 15.90
CA LEU A 223 -1.44 1.60 14.47
C LEU A 223 -2.30 2.79 14.06
N GLN A 224 -1.75 3.69 13.26
CA GLN A 224 -2.52 4.71 12.57
C GLN A 224 -2.61 4.33 11.10
N ASN A 225 -3.81 4.26 10.53
CA ASN A 225 -3.97 4.01 9.10
C ASN A 225 -3.90 5.32 8.29
N THR A 226 -3.80 5.20 6.96
CA THR A 226 -3.74 6.35 6.03
C THR A 226 -5.01 7.19 6.01
N LYS A 227 -6.14 6.65 6.50
CA LYS A 227 -7.42 7.33 6.66
C LYS A 227 -7.54 8.11 7.98
N GLY A 228 -6.52 8.05 8.84
CA GLY A 228 -6.47 8.78 10.11
C GLY A 228 -7.12 8.06 11.30
N PHE A 229 -7.56 6.81 11.12
CA PHE A 229 -8.09 5.97 12.20
C PHE A 229 -6.97 5.27 12.95
N PHE A 230 -7.24 4.94 14.21
CA PHE A 230 -6.31 4.25 15.10
C PHE A 230 -6.83 2.87 15.46
N ALA A 231 -5.93 1.90 15.53
CA ALA A 231 -6.18 0.57 16.08
C ALA A 231 -5.24 0.31 17.25
N LEU A 232 -5.76 -0.35 18.28
CA LEU A 232 -5.02 -0.72 19.47
C LEU A 232 -4.92 -2.24 19.55
N LEU A 233 -3.71 -2.78 19.63
CA LEU A 233 -3.43 -4.22 19.61
C LEU A 233 -2.63 -4.61 20.85
N ARG A 234 -3.13 -5.54 21.66
CA ARG A 234 -2.39 -6.08 22.80
C ARG A 234 -1.67 -7.36 22.40
N ILE A 235 -0.40 -7.47 22.75
CA ILE A 235 0.37 -8.70 22.51
C ILE A 235 0.12 -9.68 23.66
N GLU A 236 -0.83 -10.60 23.50
CA GLU A 236 -1.19 -11.56 24.57
C GLU A 236 -0.13 -12.66 24.76
N SER A 237 0.40 -13.21 23.67
CA SER A 237 1.45 -14.23 23.70
C SER A 237 2.24 -14.28 22.39
N ILE A 238 3.45 -14.87 22.43
CA ILE A 238 4.30 -15.08 21.24
C ILE A 238 4.80 -16.53 21.27
N GLY A 239 4.41 -17.32 20.28
CA GLY A 239 4.91 -18.69 20.06
C GLY A 239 6.03 -18.74 19.03
N ASP A 240 6.88 -19.79 19.10
CA ASP A 240 7.95 -20.04 18.15
C ASP A 240 8.19 -21.57 17.99
N MET A 241 7.91 -22.12 16.80
CA MET A 241 8.06 -23.56 16.52
C MET A 241 9.51 -24.06 16.62
N THR A 242 10.52 -23.18 16.58
CA THR A 242 11.92 -23.58 16.80
C THR A 242 12.26 -23.88 18.26
N ARG A 243 11.29 -23.75 19.19
CA ARG A 243 11.53 -23.85 20.63
C ARG A 243 10.83 -25.00 21.34
N GLY A 244 10.05 -25.83 20.62
CA GLY A 244 9.55 -27.09 21.14
C GLY A 244 8.55 -26.99 22.31
N ASP A 245 7.77 -25.90 22.37
CA ASP A 245 6.62 -25.75 23.27
C ASP A 245 5.31 -25.78 22.48
#